data_AF-A0A9N9KMG4-F1
#
_entry.id   AF-A0A9N9KMG4-F1
#
_cell.length_a   1.000
_cell.length_b   1.000
_cell.length_c   1.000
_cell.angle_alpha   90.00
_cell.angle_beta   90.00
_cell.angle_gamma   90.00
#
_symmetry.space_group_name_H-M   'P 1'
#
loop_
_entity.id
_entity.type
_entity.pdbx_description
1 polymer ?
#
loop_
_entity_poly.entity_id
_entity_poly.type
_entity_poly.pdbx_seq_one_letter_code
_entity_poly.pdbx_strand_id
1 'polypeptide(L)'
;EGCFLNATVGASRLYARKHNPFFSFTPITNNATLCAKVVNATRLDDDIKNNQVPQLVYYVPNQNNDAHDTNVSYASAWFKNWFEPKLQMPAFTNNTLFFTVYDESANDNDTVNHIYASLLGSPVSENSDHNDTTHYTHYSFLRT
;
A
#
# COMPACT_ATOMS: atom_id res chain seq x y z
N GLU A 1 -6.29 -12.32 13.56
CA GLU A 1 -5.49 -11.52 14.52
C GLU A 1 -6.41 -10.55 15.24
N GLY A 2 -6.04 -10.05 16.42
CA GLY A 2 -6.81 -9.05 17.14
C GLY A 2 -6.56 -7.63 16.60
N CYS A 3 -7.48 -6.71 16.89
CA CYS A 3 -7.39 -5.28 16.55
C CYS A 3 -6.15 -4.64 17.21
N PHE A 4 -5.11 -4.29 16.44
CA PHE A 4 -3.89 -3.65 16.97
C PHE A 4 -4.00 -2.13 16.93
N LEU A 5 -4.25 -1.50 18.09
CA LEU A 5 -4.49 -0.06 18.19
C LEU A 5 -3.29 0.76 18.69
N ASN A 6 -2.17 0.13 19.04
CA ASN A 6 -1.01 0.86 19.54
C ASN A 6 -0.35 1.69 18.42
N ALA A 7 0.35 2.76 18.81
CA ALA A 7 0.99 3.67 17.86
C ALA A 7 2.17 3.02 17.09
N THR A 8 2.92 2.14 17.75
CA THR A 8 4.09 1.46 17.20
C THR A 8 4.21 0.03 17.75
N VAL A 9 5.08 -0.79 17.13
CA VAL A 9 5.44 -2.13 17.62
C VAL A 9 6.93 -2.17 17.95
N GLY A 10 7.26 -2.57 19.18
CA GLY A 10 8.64 -2.83 19.61
C GLY A 10 9.57 -1.60 19.61
N ALA A 11 10.84 -1.83 19.95
CA ALA A 11 11.86 -0.78 19.96
C ALA A 11 12.29 -0.33 18.55
N SER A 12 12.09 -1.18 17.54
CA SER A 12 12.48 -0.92 16.15
C SER A 12 11.56 0.05 15.42
N ARG A 13 10.39 0.38 15.98
CA ARG A 13 9.41 1.34 15.41
C ARG A 13 9.00 1.07 13.95
N LEU A 14 9.19 -0.16 13.46
CA LEU A 14 8.90 -0.55 12.07
C LEU A 14 7.44 -0.34 11.67
N TYR A 15 6.52 -0.40 12.64
CA TYR A 15 5.12 -0.07 12.43
C TYR A 15 4.83 1.34 12.95
N ALA A 16 4.15 2.14 12.13
CA ALA A 16 3.64 3.45 12.52
C ALA A 16 2.13 3.53 12.23
N ARG A 17 1.30 3.61 13.29
CA ARG A 17 -0.16 3.71 13.18
C ARG A 17 -0.61 4.89 12.30
N LYS A 18 0.16 5.99 12.27
CA LYS A 18 -0.15 7.16 11.45
C LYS A 18 -0.25 6.85 9.95
N HIS A 19 0.42 5.82 9.44
CA HIS A 19 0.35 5.41 8.04
C HIS A 19 -0.84 4.48 7.75
N ASN A 20 -1.66 4.15 8.76
CA ASN A 20 -2.86 3.33 8.59
C ASN A 20 -4.14 4.17 8.72
N PRO A 21 -4.74 4.61 7.59
CA PRO A 21 -5.85 5.55 7.62
C PRO A 21 -7.11 4.96 8.27
N PHE A 22 -7.30 3.64 8.26
CA PHE A 22 -8.50 3.00 8.81
C PHE A 22 -8.68 3.26 10.32
N PHE A 23 -7.58 3.42 11.05
CA PHE A 23 -7.62 3.69 12.48
C PHE A 23 -7.94 5.14 12.86
N SER A 24 -8.11 6.02 11.87
CA SER A 24 -8.66 7.36 12.06
C SER A 24 -10.19 7.37 12.09
N PHE A 25 -10.84 6.30 11.62
CA PHE A 25 -12.30 6.18 11.56
C PHE A 25 -12.84 5.43 12.77
N THR A 26 -13.54 6.14 13.66
CA THR A 26 -14.13 5.53 14.86
C THR A 26 -15.14 4.41 14.57
N PRO A 27 -15.91 4.40 13.46
CA PRO A 27 -16.75 3.24 13.11
C PRO A 27 -15.94 1.95 12.86
N ILE A 28 -14.69 2.06 12.43
CA ILE A 28 -13.81 0.90 12.24
C ILE A 28 -13.26 0.45 13.60
N THR A 29 -12.70 1.37 14.39
CA THR A 29 -12.09 1.02 15.69
C THR A 29 -13.11 0.52 16.71
N ASN A 30 -14.36 0.97 16.64
CA ASN A 30 -15.43 0.56 17.55
C ASN A 30 -16.15 -0.71 17.09
N ASN A 31 -15.84 -1.25 15.91
CA ASN A 31 -16.41 -2.50 15.40
C ASN A 31 -15.32 -3.57 15.34
N ALA A 32 -15.38 -4.52 16.29
CA ALA A 32 -14.37 -5.58 16.40
C ALA A 32 -14.18 -6.39 15.10
N THR A 33 -15.26 -6.60 14.34
CA THR A 33 -15.21 -7.34 13.06
C THR A 33 -14.49 -6.54 11.98
N LEU A 34 -14.73 -5.23 11.90
CA LEU A 34 -14.02 -4.36 10.94
C LEU A 34 -12.57 -4.15 11.34
N CYS A 35 -12.31 -3.89 12.63
CA CYS A 35 -10.95 -3.68 13.09
C CYS A 35 -10.08 -4.94 12.89
N ALA A 36 -10.64 -6.14 13.06
CA ALA A 36 -9.92 -7.40 12.82
C ALA A 36 -9.54 -7.64 11.35
N LYS A 37 -10.01 -6.82 10.40
CA LYS A 37 -9.57 -6.84 9.00
C LYS A 37 -8.26 -6.07 8.78
N VAL A 38 -7.85 -5.25 9.74
CA VAL A 38 -6.53 -4.60 9.73
C VAL A 38 -5.54 -5.56 10.38
N VAL A 39 -4.70 -6.18 9.57
CA VAL A 39 -3.87 -7.34 9.91
C VAL A 39 -2.40 -7.08 9.60
N ASN A 40 -1.51 -7.95 10.09
CA ASN A 40 -0.12 -7.93 9.67
C ASN A 40 0.01 -8.20 8.15
N ALA A 41 0.96 -7.52 7.51
CA ALA A 41 1.29 -7.70 6.09
C ALA A 41 1.56 -9.16 5.67
N THR A 42 2.09 -10.00 6.57
CA THR A 42 2.31 -11.43 6.29
C THR A 42 1.03 -12.18 5.94
N ARG A 43 -0.13 -11.71 6.41
CA ARG A 43 -1.42 -12.30 6.07
C ARG A 43 -1.69 -12.28 4.56
N LEU A 44 -1.25 -11.23 3.87
CA LEU A 44 -1.42 -11.12 2.42
C LEU A 44 -0.66 -12.23 1.69
N ASP A 45 0.53 -12.62 2.16
CA ASP A 45 1.29 -13.72 1.54
C ASP A 45 0.53 -15.05 1.64
N ASP A 46 -0.16 -15.29 2.76
CA ASP A 46 -0.98 -16.49 2.93
C ASP A 46 -2.26 -16.43 2.08
N ASP A 47 -2.91 -15.27 1.98
CA ASP A 47 -4.10 -15.08 1.14
C ASP A 47 -3.74 -15.27 -0.35
N ILE A 48 -2.58 -14.80 -0.80
CA ILE A 48 -2.07 -15.01 -2.17
C ILE A 48 -1.82 -16.49 -2.44
N LYS A 49 -1.10 -17.19 -1.55
CA LYS A 49 -0.80 -18.63 -1.71
C LYS A 49 -2.06 -19.48 -1.82
N ASN A 50 -3.11 -19.12 -1.09
CA ASN A 50 -4.38 -19.85 -1.05
C ASN A 50 -5.39 -19.37 -2.10
N ASN A 51 -5.04 -18.39 -2.93
CA ASN A 51 -5.96 -17.75 -3.90
C ASN A 51 -7.23 -17.19 -3.23
N GLN A 52 -7.07 -16.57 -2.06
CA GLN A 52 -8.13 -15.97 -1.23
C GLN A 52 -7.91 -14.47 -1.00
N VAL A 53 -7.24 -13.79 -1.94
CA VAL A 53 -6.96 -12.35 -1.82
C VAL A 53 -8.27 -11.55 -1.79
N PRO A 54 -8.44 -10.61 -0.83
CA PRO A 54 -9.60 -9.74 -0.79
C PRO A 54 -9.74 -8.89 -2.06
N GLN A 55 -10.96 -8.45 -2.36
CA GLN A 55 -11.24 -7.54 -3.49
C GLN A 55 -10.52 -6.18 -3.38
N LEU A 56 -10.25 -5.74 -2.15
CA LEU A 56 -9.48 -4.53 -1.87
C LEU A 56 -8.43 -4.86 -0.81
N VAL A 57 -7.17 -4.59 -1.14
CA VAL A 57 -6.04 -4.67 -0.22
C VAL A 57 -5.39 -3.31 -0.16
N TYR A 58 -5.28 -2.75 1.04
CA TYR A 58 -4.48 -1.56 1.32
C TYR A 58 -3.24 -1.99 2.07
N TYR A 59 -2.10 -1.96 1.39
CA TYR A 59 -0.83 -2.45 1.91
C TYR A 59 0.09 -1.27 2.24
N VAL A 60 0.60 -1.25 3.47
CA VAL A 60 1.59 -0.26 3.92
C VAL A 60 2.85 -1.01 4.32
N PRO A 61 3.99 -0.81 3.63
CA PRO A 61 5.26 -1.37 4.07
C PRO A 61 5.65 -0.85 5.47
N ASN A 62 6.61 -1.50 6.12
CA ASN A 62 7.18 -0.94 7.33
C ASN A 62 8.06 0.28 7.03
N GLN A 63 8.44 1.04 8.07
CA GLN A 63 9.24 2.28 7.98
C GLN A 63 10.60 2.13 7.24
N ASN A 64 11.15 0.91 7.14
CA ASN A 64 12.36 0.70 6.35
C ASN A 64 12.02 0.49 4.88
N ASN A 65 10.93 -0.19 4.60
CA ASN A 65 10.51 -0.64 3.29
C ASN A 65 9.67 0.41 2.53
N ASP A 66 9.17 1.44 3.22
CA ASP A 66 8.47 2.58 2.64
C ASP A 66 9.39 3.78 2.33
N ALA A 67 10.70 3.63 2.56
CA ALA A 67 11.76 4.63 2.42
C ALA A 67 11.85 5.70 3.53
N HIS A 68 11.05 5.63 4.60
CA HIS A 68 11.05 6.64 5.67
C HIS A 68 12.35 6.64 6.49
N ASP A 69 12.76 5.48 7.02
CA ASP A 69 13.98 5.32 7.84
C ASP A 69 15.19 4.84 7.01
N THR A 70 15.00 4.70 5.69
CA THR A 70 16.05 4.28 4.74
C THR A 70 16.16 5.27 3.57
N ASN A 71 15.95 4.81 2.33
CA ASN A 71 15.92 5.62 1.11
C ASN A 71 15.18 4.88 -0.01
N VAL A 72 14.89 5.59 -1.11
CA VAL A 72 14.18 5.05 -2.27
C VAL A 72 14.89 3.85 -2.89
N SER A 73 16.22 3.81 -2.91
CA SER A 73 16.96 2.66 -3.46
C SER A 73 16.73 1.39 -2.64
N TYR A 74 16.74 1.50 -1.30
CA TYR A 74 16.43 0.38 -0.41
C TYR A 74 14.98 -0.09 -0.58
N ALA A 75 14.02 0.84 -0.51
CA ALA A 75 12.61 0.55 -0.67
C ALA A 75 12.30 -0.07 -2.03
N SER A 76 12.90 0.44 -3.11
CA SER A 76 12.73 -0.09 -4.48
C SER A 76 13.28 -1.50 -4.61
N ALA A 77 14.46 -1.78 -4.04
CA ALA A 77 15.04 -3.13 -4.04
C ALA A 77 14.18 -4.11 -3.25
N TRP A 78 13.69 -3.70 -2.08
CA TRP A 78 12.75 -4.50 -1.29
C TRP A 78 11.44 -4.75 -2.05
N PHE A 79 10.83 -3.70 -2.60
CA PHE A 79 9.55 -3.78 -3.30
C PHE A 79 9.64 -4.70 -4.51
N LYS A 80 10.68 -4.54 -5.34
CA LYS A 80 10.95 -5.41 -6.48
C LYS A 80 10.99 -6.89 -6.07
N ASN A 81 11.82 -7.21 -5.07
CA ASN A 81 11.99 -8.58 -4.59
C ASN A 81 10.71 -9.16 -3.98
N TRP A 82 9.92 -8.34 -3.30
CA TRP A 82 8.65 -8.77 -2.69
C TRP A 82 7.51 -8.90 -3.71
N PHE A 83 7.49 -8.03 -4.73
CA PHE A 83 6.37 -7.85 -5.65
C PHE A 83 6.48 -8.66 -6.93
N GLU A 84 7.65 -8.71 -7.58
CA GLU A 84 7.81 -9.44 -8.87
C GLU A 84 7.39 -10.92 -8.78
N PRO A 85 7.76 -11.69 -7.74
CA PRO A 85 7.32 -13.09 -7.64
C PRO A 85 5.81 -13.21 -7.49
N LYS A 86 5.15 -12.23 -6.86
CA LYS A 86 3.71 -12.22 -6.64
C LYS A 86 2.94 -12.02 -7.93
N LEU A 87 3.45 -11.20 -8.85
CA LEU A 87 2.80 -10.94 -10.15
C LEU A 87 2.60 -12.21 -10.99
N GLN A 88 3.38 -13.27 -10.72
CA GLN A 88 3.25 -14.56 -11.41
C GLN A 88 2.22 -15.50 -10.76
N MET A 89 1.63 -15.10 -9.62
CA MET A 89 0.69 -15.93 -8.88
C MET A 89 -0.71 -15.86 -9.50
N PRO A 90 -1.47 -16.98 -9.53
CA PRO A 90 -2.82 -17.02 -10.09
C PRO A 90 -3.76 -15.93 -9.55
N ALA A 91 -3.60 -15.57 -8.28
CA ALA A 91 -4.34 -14.52 -7.60
C ALA A 91 -4.33 -13.17 -8.33
N PHE A 92 -3.33 -12.92 -9.18
CA PHE A 92 -3.12 -11.63 -9.85
C PHE A 92 -3.11 -11.72 -11.38
N THR A 93 -3.43 -12.89 -11.94
CA THR A 93 -3.41 -13.12 -13.40
C THR A 93 -4.64 -12.60 -14.13
N ASN A 94 -5.71 -12.22 -13.42
CA ASN A 94 -6.93 -11.73 -14.05
C ASN A 94 -7.59 -10.62 -13.23
N ASN A 95 -8.05 -9.57 -13.92
CA ASN A 95 -8.83 -8.45 -13.39
C ASN A 95 -8.30 -7.87 -12.06
N THR A 96 -6.98 -7.71 -11.97
CA THR A 96 -6.30 -7.15 -10.80
C THR A 96 -5.64 -5.83 -11.18
N LEU A 97 -5.87 -4.80 -10.39
CA LEU A 97 -5.20 -3.51 -10.49
C LEU A 97 -4.29 -3.31 -9.27
N PHE A 98 -3.03 -3.03 -9.53
CA PHE A 98 -2.07 -2.56 -8.54
C PHE A 98 -1.91 -1.06 -8.70
N PHE A 99 -2.18 -0.34 -7.63
CA PHE A 99 -1.90 1.08 -7.53
C PHE A 99 -0.81 1.29 -6.49
N THR A 100 0.35 1.76 -6.95
CA THR A 100 1.50 2.05 -6.07
C THR A 100 1.70 3.55 -6.03
N VAL A 101 1.70 4.13 -4.83
CA VAL A 101 1.75 5.58 -4.63
C VAL A 101 2.45 5.90 -3.31
N TYR A 102 3.22 6.99 -3.28
CA TYR A 102 3.75 7.54 -2.03
C TYR A 102 2.70 8.40 -1.32
N ASP A 103 2.69 8.45 0.00
CA ASP A 103 1.77 9.30 0.75
C ASP A 103 2.19 10.78 0.73
N GLU A 104 3.49 11.04 0.83
CA GLU A 104 4.07 12.39 0.83
C GLU A 104 5.42 12.49 0.11
N SER A 105 5.74 13.71 -0.35
CA SER A 105 7.07 14.09 -0.78
C SER A 105 8.00 14.25 0.42
N ALA A 106 9.28 13.88 0.29
CA ALA A 106 10.23 13.88 1.41
C ALA A 106 10.58 15.28 1.98
N ASN A 107 10.22 16.37 1.30
CA ASN A 107 10.60 17.72 1.72
C ASN A 107 9.40 18.46 2.32
N ASP A 108 9.43 18.68 3.62
CA ASP A 108 8.41 19.44 4.36
C ASP A 108 8.28 20.92 3.90
N ASN A 109 9.26 21.43 3.15
CA ASN A 109 9.23 22.77 2.57
C ASN A 109 8.70 22.79 1.13
N ASP A 110 8.35 21.65 0.56
CA ASP A 110 7.72 21.62 -0.76
C ASP A 110 6.33 22.23 -0.66
N THR A 111 6.06 23.23 -1.50
CA THR A 111 4.74 23.85 -1.57
C THR A 111 3.78 23.06 -2.44
N VAL A 112 4.30 22.07 -3.18
CA VAL A 112 3.52 21.15 -4.02
C VAL A 112 3.93 19.72 -3.69
N ASN A 113 3.06 18.98 -3.03
CA ASN A 113 3.27 17.56 -2.76
C ASN A 113 3.22 16.75 -4.07
N HIS A 114 4.37 16.63 -4.76
CA HIS A 114 4.52 15.86 -5.99
C HIS A 114 5.15 14.50 -5.67
N ILE A 115 4.38 13.45 -5.90
CA ILE A 115 4.68 12.08 -5.51
C ILE A 115 4.66 11.14 -6.71
N TYR A 116 5.41 10.05 -6.60
CA TYR A 116 5.33 8.97 -7.57
C TYR A 116 4.00 8.21 -7.42
N ALA A 117 3.39 7.89 -8.55
CA ALA A 117 2.20 7.08 -8.66
C ALA A 117 2.30 6.18 -9.91
N SER A 118 1.85 4.93 -9.81
CA SER A 118 1.81 4.01 -10.95
C SER A 118 0.63 3.06 -10.86
N LEU A 119 0.10 2.70 -12.03
CA LEU A 119 -0.93 1.68 -12.21
C LEU A 119 -0.34 0.52 -13.00
N LEU A 120 -0.57 -0.70 -12.53
CA LEU A 120 -0.16 -1.94 -13.18
C LEU A 120 -1.29 -2.96 -13.10
N GLY A 121 -1.53 -3.71 -14.17
CA GLY A 121 -2.45 -4.85 -14.16
C GLY A 121 -3.33 -4.92 -15.39
N SER A 122 -4.14 -5.98 -15.48
CA SER A 122 -4.96 -6.24 -16.67
C SER A 122 -6.02 -5.17 -17.00
N PRO A 123 -6.55 -4.37 -16.04
CA PRO A 123 -7.45 -3.27 -16.39
C PRO A 123 -6.75 -2.03 -16.95
N VAL A 124 -5.42 -1.95 -16.88
CA VAL A 124 -4.66 -0.81 -17.38
C VAL A 124 -4.45 -1.00 -18.87
N SER A 125 -5.02 -0.11 -19.69
CA SER A 125 -4.78 -0.09 -21.13
C SER A 125 -3.29 0.12 -21.41
N GLU A 126 -2.73 -0.64 -22.34
CA GLU A 126 -1.39 -0.36 -22.86
C GLU A 126 -1.38 1.04 -23.48
N ASN A 127 -0.54 1.92 -22.95
CA ASN A 127 -0.22 3.20 -23.56
C ASN A 127 1.22 3.15 -24.05
N SER A 128 1.45 3.47 -25.33
CA SER A 128 2.75 3.37 -25.99
C SER A 128 3.85 4.23 -25.36
N ASP A 129 3.50 5.29 -24.62
CA ASP A 129 4.47 6.18 -23.96
C ASP A 129 4.47 6.09 -22.43
N HIS A 130 3.54 5.32 -21.84
CA HIS A 130 3.31 5.23 -20.39
C HIS A 130 3.32 6.58 -19.65
N ASN A 131 2.93 7.66 -20.34
CA ASN A 131 2.98 9.01 -19.80
C ASN A 131 1.57 9.59 -19.70
N ASP A 132 1.20 10.05 -18.51
CA ASP A 132 -0.07 10.71 -18.25
C ASP A 132 0.21 12.08 -17.60
N THR A 133 -0.20 13.14 -18.29
CA THR A 133 0.00 14.53 -17.84
C THR A 133 -1.21 15.09 -17.11
N THR A 134 -2.24 14.29 -16.87
CA THR A 134 -3.44 14.70 -16.13
C THR A 134 -3.08 14.97 -14.67
N HIS A 135 -3.65 16.02 -14.08
CA HIS A 135 -3.42 16.32 -12.67
C HIS A 135 -4.29 15.43 -11.77
N TYR A 136 -3.63 14.68 -10.89
CA TYR A 136 -4.27 13.81 -9.90
C TYR A 136 -3.92 14.22 -8.47
N THR A 137 -4.82 13.89 -7.55
CA THR A 137 -4.60 13.98 -6.10
C THR A 137 -4.92 12.64 -5.46
N HIS A 138 -4.60 12.43 -4.19
CA HIS A 138 -5.01 11.23 -3.44
C HIS A 138 -6.53 10.99 -3.50
N TYR A 139 -7.35 12.04 -3.62
CA TYR A 139 -8.81 11.90 -3.75
C TYR A 139 -9.26 11.35 -5.10
N SER A 140 -8.43 11.46 -6.14
CA SER A 140 -8.74 10.91 -7.46
C SER A 140 -8.89 9.39 -7.42
N PHE A 141 -8.23 8.71 -6.46
CA PHE A 141 -8.39 7.26 -6.24
C PHE A 141 -9.80 6.87 -5.76
N LEU A 142 -10.47 7.69 -4.96
CA LEU A 142 -11.81 7.36 -4.45
C LEU A 142 -12.91 7.47 -5.52
N ARG A 143 -12.57 8.02 -6.70
CA ARG A 143 -13.51 8.29 -7.80
C ARG A 143 -13.45 7.23 -8.90
N THR A 144 -12.50 6.31 -8.85
CA THR A 144 -12.38 5.20 -9.82
C THR A 144 -13.40 4.11 -9.53
#